data_AF-A0ABD6WGT9-F1
#
_entry.id   AF-A0ABD6WGT9-F1
#
_cell.length_a   1.000
_cell.length_b   1.000
_cell.length_c   1.000
_cell.angle_alpha   90.00
_cell.angle_beta   90.00
_cell.angle_gamma   90.00
#
_symmetry.space_group_name_H-M   'P 1'
#
loop_
_entity.id
_entity.type
_entity.pdbx_description
1 polymer ?
#
loop_
_entity_poly.entity_id
_entity_poly.type
_entity_poly.pdbx_seq_one_letter_code
_entity_poly.pdbx_strand_id
1 'polypeptide(L)'
;MIEDLKKRSLHRARILGGQMRGLERMIENEDYCVDIVTQSLAIQKSLGSLNKLIVENHLRTHITAMFEEGGDAREAAIAELVKIFELSNNRS
;
A
#
# COMPACT_ATOMS: atom_id res chain seq x y z
N MET A 1 10.43 9.29 6.00
CA MET A 1 9.24 9.60 5.18
C MET A 1 8.98 11.09 5.26
N ILE A 2 8.50 11.69 4.17
CA ILE A 2 7.98 13.06 4.12
C ILE A 2 6.79 13.18 5.09
N GLU A 3 6.74 14.26 5.88
CA GLU A 3 5.81 14.38 7.02
C GLU A 3 4.33 14.26 6.61
N ASP A 4 3.92 14.91 5.53
CA ASP A 4 2.54 14.79 5.01
C ASP A 4 2.18 13.34 4.64
N LEU A 5 3.06 12.67 3.88
CA LEU A 5 2.85 11.29 3.45
C LEU A 5 2.85 10.33 4.63
N LYS A 6 3.69 10.57 5.65
CA LYS A 6 3.68 9.81 6.90
C LYS A 6 2.35 9.95 7.62
N LYS A 7 1.85 11.18 7.81
CA LYS A 7 0.57 11.45 8.48
C LYS A 7 -0.60 10.77 7.75
N ARG A 8 -0.66 10.90 6.42
CA ARG A 8 -1.70 10.29 5.58
C ARG A 8 -1.62 8.76 5.61
N SER A 9 -0.41 8.19 5.53
CA SER A 9 -0.20 6.74 5.60
C SER A 9 -0.66 6.17 6.94
N LEU A 10 -0.28 6.81 8.05
CA LEU A 10 -0.73 6.40 9.40
C LEU A 10 -2.25 6.52 9.55
N HIS A 11 -2.87 7.57 9.01
CA HIS A 11 -4.32 7.70 9.02
C HIS A 11 -5.01 6.55 8.26
N ARG A 12 -4.51 6.18 7.08
CA ARG A 12 -5.02 5.04 6.30
C ARG A 12 -4.81 3.70 7.02
N ALA A 13 -3.65 3.49 7.63
CA ALA A 13 -3.37 2.30 8.42
C ALA A 13 -4.35 2.13 9.60
N ARG A 14 -4.70 3.23 10.29
CA ARG A 14 -5.70 3.20 11.36
C ARG A 14 -7.10 2.84 10.86
N ILE A 15 -7.50 3.37 9.70
CA ILE A 15 -8.77 3.00 9.05
C ILE A 15 -8.79 1.51 8.71
N LEU A 16 -7.72 0.98 8.10
CA LEU A 16 -7.57 -0.44 7.80
C LEU A 16 -7.73 -1.30 9.06
N GLY A 17 -7.11 -0.90 10.18
CA GLY A 17 -7.28 -1.60 11.45
C GLY A 17 -8.74 -1.63 11.93
N GLY A 18 -9.51 -0.56 11.71
CA GLY A 18 -10.94 -0.53 11.98
C GLY A 18 -11.74 -1.46 11.05
N GLN A 19 -11.39 -1.48 9.76
CA GLN A 19 -12.04 -2.36 8.77
C GLN A 19 -11.78 -3.84 9.07
N MET A 20 -10.55 -4.20 9.44
CA MET A 20 -10.18 -5.57 9.84
C MET A 20 -10.98 -6.04 11.05
N ARG A 21 -11.05 -5.22 12.12
CA ARG A 21 -11.90 -5.52 13.27
C ARG A 21 -13.39 -5.62 12.91
N GLY A 22 -13.82 -4.93 11.86
CA GLY A 22 -15.17 -5.04 11.33
C GLY A 22 -15.40 -6.41 10.69
N LEU A 23 -14.48 -6.82 9.82
CA LEU A 23 -14.52 -8.12 9.15
C LEU A 23 -14.50 -9.29 10.16
N GLU A 24 -13.65 -9.20 11.19
CA GLU A 24 -13.60 -10.20 12.27
C GLU A 24 -14.98 -10.38 12.92
N ARG A 25 -15.64 -9.29 13.32
CA ARG A 25 -17.00 -9.35 13.90
C ARG A 25 -18.03 -9.94 12.95
N MET A 26 -17.95 -9.64 11.65
CA MET A 26 -18.89 -10.21 10.67
C MET A 26 -18.75 -11.72 10.58
N ILE A 27 -17.51 -12.23 10.66
CA ILE A 27 -17.23 -13.66 10.67
C ILE A 27 -17.73 -14.30 11.97
N GLU A 28 -17.46 -13.67 13.12
CA GLU A 28 -17.92 -14.15 14.43
C GLU A 28 -19.45 -14.23 14.53
N ASN A 29 -20.16 -13.29 13.90
CA ASN A 29 -21.62 -13.24 13.87
C ASN A 29 -22.25 -14.15 12.81
N GLU A 30 -21.45 -14.86 12.01
CA GLU A 30 -21.91 -15.64 10.86
C GLU A 30 -22.76 -14.81 9.87
N ASP A 31 -22.34 -13.56 9.63
CA ASP A 31 -23.00 -12.66 8.68
C ASP A 31 -22.99 -13.25 7.26
N TYR A 32 -23.86 -12.73 6.39
CA TYR A 32 -24.01 -13.23 5.03
C TYR A 32 -22.68 -13.20 4.25
N CYS A 33 -22.33 -14.34 3.65
CA CYS A 33 -21.01 -14.55 3.03
C CYS A 33 -20.66 -13.48 1.97
N VAL A 34 -21.65 -13.02 1.19
CA VAL A 34 -21.40 -11.99 0.16
C VAL A 34 -21.03 -10.65 0.78
N ASP A 35 -21.57 -10.31 1.96
CA ASP A 35 -21.24 -9.08 2.67
C ASP A 35 -19.83 -9.15 3.27
N ILE A 36 -19.44 -10.30 3.81
CA ILE A 36 -18.07 -10.58 4.27
C ILE A 36 -17.07 -10.42 3.11
N VAL A 37 -17.38 -11.00 1.94
CA VAL A 37 -16.56 -10.85 0.73
C VAL A 37 -16.49 -9.38 0.30
N THR A 38 -17.61 -8.66 0.31
CA THR A 38 -17.66 -7.24 -0.05
C THR A 38 -16.78 -6.40 0.87
N GLN A 39 -16.82 -6.65 2.18
CA GLN A 39 -15.97 -5.97 3.16
C GLN A 39 -14.49 -6.32 2.97
N SER A 40 -14.18 -7.57 2.67
CA SER A 40 -12.81 -8.01 2.35
C SER A 40 -12.25 -7.29 1.11
N LEU A 41 -13.04 -7.16 0.03
CA LEU A 41 -12.66 -6.40 -1.16
C LEU A 41 -12.47 -4.91 -0.85
N ALA A 42 -13.27 -4.34 0.04
CA ALA A 42 -13.09 -2.96 0.50
C ALA A 42 -11.76 -2.77 1.27
N ILE A 43 -11.36 -3.75 2.08
CA ILE A 43 -10.05 -3.76 2.76
C ILE A 43 -8.91 -3.83 1.75
N GLN A 44 -8.99 -4.71 0.74
CA GLN A 44 -7.99 -4.79 -0.33
C GLN A 44 -7.82 -3.45 -1.05
N LYS A 45 -8.92 -2.76 -1.37
CA LYS A 45 -8.88 -1.42 -1.98
C LYS A 45 -8.24 -0.37 -1.07
N SER A 46 -8.55 -0.40 0.22
CA SER A 46 -7.92 0.47 1.22
C SER A 46 -6.41 0.21 1.33
N LEU A 47 -5.98 -1.06 1.28
CA LEU A 47 -4.57 -1.44 1.28
C LEU A 47 -3.86 -0.92 0.03
N GLY A 48 -4.47 -1.04 -1.15
CA GLY A 48 -3.95 -0.45 -2.37
C GLY A 48 -3.77 1.07 -2.27
N SER A 49 -4.69 1.77 -1.60
CA SER A 49 -4.58 3.21 -1.33
C SER A 49 -3.41 3.55 -0.40
N LEU A 50 -3.18 2.75 0.64
CA LEU A 50 -2.01 2.90 1.52
C LEU A 50 -0.70 2.66 0.75
N ASN A 51 -0.62 1.58 -0.05
CA ASN A 51 0.56 1.25 -0.84
C ASN A 51 0.99 2.40 -1.75
N LYS A 52 0.03 3.09 -2.39
CA LYS A 52 0.31 4.27 -3.22
C LYS A 52 1.05 5.38 -2.46
N LEU A 53 0.68 5.65 -1.20
CA LEU A 53 1.34 6.67 -0.37
C LEU A 53 2.77 6.25 0.01
N ILE A 54 2.98 4.96 0.29
CA ILE A 54 4.30 4.42 0.61
C ILE A 54 5.23 4.49 -0.60
N VAL A 55 4.73 4.07 -1.78
CA VAL A 55 5.47 4.17 -3.04
C VAL A 55 5.77 5.62 -3.37
N GLU A 56 4.79 6.53 -3.28
CA GLU A 56 5.04 7.97 -3.50
C GLU A 56 6.15 8.50 -2.61
N ASN A 57 6.16 8.13 -1.32
CA ASN A 57 7.23 8.52 -0.43
C ASN A 57 8.58 7.97 -0.90
N HIS A 58 8.64 6.68 -1.22
CA HIS A 58 9.88 6.02 -1.65
C HIS A 58 10.44 6.65 -2.94
N LEU A 59 9.58 6.97 -3.91
CA LEU A 59 9.94 7.69 -5.14
C LEU A 59 10.59 9.04 -4.83
N ARG A 60 9.96 9.85 -3.97
CA ARG A 60 10.41 11.21 -3.66
C ARG A 60 11.65 11.29 -2.77
N THR A 61 12.03 10.19 -2.09
CA THR A 61 13.16 10.19 -1.16
C THR A 61 14.32 9.34 -1.66
N HIS A 62 14.11 8.04 -1.83
CA HIS A 62 15.21 7.10 -2.11
C HIS A 62 15.53 7.07 -3.60
N ILE A 63 14.51 6.93 -4.44
CA ILE A 63 14.71 6.88 -5.89
C ILE A 63 15.29 8.20 -6.41
N THR A 64 14.77 9.35 -5.99
CA THR A 64 15.36 10.65 -6.37
C THR A 64 16.85 10.72 -6.02
N ALA A 65 17.24 10.35 -4.79
CA ALA A 65 18.64 10.38 -4.37
C ALA A 65 19.53 9.42 -5.19
N MET A 66 19.06 8.20 -5.48
CA MET A 66 19.80 7.23 -6.30
C MET A 66 19.98 7.69 -7.75
N PHE A 67 18.99 8.40 -8.31
CA PHE A 67 19.10 8.98 -9.65
C PHE A 67 20.09 10.14 -9.72
N GLU A 68 20.16 10.95 -8.66
CA GLU A 68 21.14 12.03 -8.48
C GLU A 68 22.57 11.48 -8.31
N GLU A 69 22.73 10.38 -7.58
CA GLU A 69 24.02 9.68 -7.41
C GLU A 69 24.55 9.10 -8.74
N GLY A 70 23.67 8.49 -9.55
CA GLY A 70 24.03 7.96 -10.87
C GLY A 70 24.75 6.60 -10.83
N GLY A 71 25.29 6.18 -11.98
CA GLY A 71 25.98 4.89 -12.11
C GLY A 71 25.14 3.70 -11.65
N ASP A 72 25.74 2.80 -10.88
CA ASP A 72 25.09 1.59 -10.35
C ASP A 72 23.87 1.90 -9.47
N ALA A 73 23.86 3.04 -8.76
CA ALA A 73 22.72 3.47 -7.95
C ALA A 73 21.50 3.74 -8.82
N ARG A 74 21.68 4.33 -10.01
CA ARG A 74 20.58 4.55 -10.95
C ARG A 74 20.01 3.23 -11.49
N GLU A 75 20.88 2.28 -11.85
CA GLU A 75 20.44 0.97 -12.33
C GLU A 75 19.67 0.19 -11.25
N ALA A 76 20.13 0.26 -10.00
CA ALA A 76 19.41 -0.31 -8.86
C ALA A 76 18.03 0.33 -8.68
N ALA A 77 17.93 1.66 -8.83
CA ALA A 77 16.65 2.36 -8.73
C ALA A 77 15.68 1.92 -9.83
N ILE A 78 16.14 1.79 -11.08
CA ILE A 78 15.32 1.29 -12.19
C ILE A 78 14.82 -0.13 -11.90
N ALA A 79 15.70 -1.02 -11.43
CA ALA A 79 15.33 -2.39 -11.08
C ALA A 79 14.27 -2.43 -9.96
N GLU A 80 14.39 -1.57 -8.95
CA GLU A 80 13.40 -1.46 -7.87
C GLU A 80 12.04 -0.99 -8.38
N LEU A 81 12.01 0.00 -9.29
CA LEU A 81 10.76 0.47 -9.90
C LEU A 81 10.05 -0.60 -10.73
N VAL A 82 10.81 -1.35 -11.55
CA VAL A 82 10.28 -2.48 -12.33
C VAL A 82 9.66 -3.52 -11.40
N LYS A 83 10.37 -3.87 -10.32
CA LYS A 83 9.88 -4.81 -9.31
C LYS A 83 8.59 -4.34 -8.64
N ILE A 84 8.49 -3.06 -8.28
CA ILE A 84 7.27 -2.49 -7.69
C ILE A 84 6.10 -2.57 -8.69
N PHE A 85 6.35 -2.27 -9.97
CA PHE A 85 5.34 -2.36 -11.03
C PHE A 85 4.81 -3.79 -11.21
N GLU A 86 5.70 -4.78 -11.28
CA GLU A 86 5.32 -6.20 -11.39
C GLU A 86 4.50 -6.68 -10.18
N LEU A 87 4.88 -6.28 -8.97
CA LEU A 87 4.12 -6.60 -7.76
C LEU A 87 2.71 -6.02 -7.76
N SER A 88 2.50 -4.87 -8.40
CA SER A 88 1.20 -4.22 -8.51
C SER A 88 0.32 -4.86 -9.59
N ASN A 89 0.91 -5.42 -10.66
CA ASN A 89 0.17 -5.98 -11.79
C ASN A 89 -0.13 -7.48 -11.65
N ASN A 90 0.75 -8.26 -11.00
CA ASN A 90 0.59 -9.72 -10.93
C ASN A 90 -0.35 -10.21 -9.83
N ARG A 91 -1.07 -9.30 -9.15
CA ARG A 91 -2.02 -9.63 -8.09
C ARG A 91 -3.48 -9.28 -8.45
N SER A 92 -3.76 -8.97 -9.72
CA SER A 92 -5.11 -8.84 -10.26
C SER A 92 -5.68 -10.19 -10.67
#